data_AF-A0A0R2CR26-F1
#
_entry.id   AF-A0A0R2CR26-F1
#
_cell.length_a   1.000
_cell.length_b   1.000
_cell.length_c   1.000
_cell.angle_alpha   90.00
_cell.angle_beta   90.00
_cell.angle_gamma   90.00
#
_symmetry.space_group_name_H-M   'P 1'
#
loop_
_entity.id
_entity.type
_entity.pdbx_description
1 polymer ?
#
loop_
_entity_poly.entity_id
_entity_poly.type
_entity_poly.pdbx_seq_one_letter_code
_entity_poly.pdbx_strand_id
1 'polypeptide(L)'
;MALEALFIMLLEMFGAQTKFAQKAFNLSREYLAQKETKVAMANQGLYNGFIGIGILVVLLMFPSNAVFSGVLLFVGFVVIAAIYGSITANPKIIVSQGLPAILALIALFFS
;
A
#
# COMPACT_ATOMS: atom_id res chain seq x y z
N MET A 1 -0.27 1.23 8.77
CA MET A 1 -0.92 0.48 7.67
C MET A 1 -2.11 1.18 7.02
N ALA A 2 -3.27 1.35 7.66
CA ALA A 2 -4.43 1.92 6.96
C ALA A 2 -4.18 3.34 6.41
N LEU A 3 -3.66 4.24 7.25
CA LEU A 3 -3.31 5.61 6.85
C LEU A 3 -2.20 5.65 5.80
N GLU A 4 -1.24 4.73 5.89
CA GLU A 4 -0.15 4.62 4.94
C GLU A 4 -0.66 4.17 3.56
N ALA A 5 -1.53 3.17 3.51
CA ALA A 5 -2.15 2.71 2.27
C ALA A 5 -2.99 3.82 1.61
N LEU A 6 -3.70 4.62 2.41
CA LEU A 6 -4.44 5.80 1.91
C LEU A 6 -3.51 6.91 1.44
N PHE A 7 -2.39 7.13 2.14
CA PHE A 7 -1.37 8.08 1.69
C PHE A 7 -0.75 7.65 0.36
N ILE A 8 -0.40 6.37 0.20
CA ILE A 8 0.12 5.80 -1.04
C ILE A 8 -0.93 5.91 -2.16
N MET A 9 -2.21 5.60 -1.89
CA MET A 9 -3.30 5.81 -2.84
C MET A 9 -3.32 7.25 -3.37
N LEU A 10 -3.32 8.24 -2.48
CA LEU A 10 -3.34 9.64 -2.88
C LEU A 10 -2.12 10.01 -3.72
N LEU A 11 -0.95 9.49 -3.34
CA LEU A 11 0.29 9.73 -4.07
C LEU A 11 0.28 9.09 -5.46
N GLU A 12 -0.21 7.86 -5.61
CA GLU A 12 -0.25 7.14 -6.89
C GLU A 12 -1.33 7.69 -7.83
N MET A 13 -2.51 8.07 -7.31
CA MET A 13 -3.62 8.58 -8.11
C MET A 13 -3.47 10.05 -8.50
N PHE A 14 -3.05 10.90 -7.56
CA PHE A 14 -3.07 12.36 -7.75
C PHE A 14 -1.66 12.97 -7.70
N GLY A 15 -0.73 12.34 -6.99
CA GLY A 15 0.61 12.86 -6.72
C GLY A 15 1.74 12.31 -7.60
N ALA A 16 1.46 11.44 -8.57
CA ALA A 16 2.48 10.63 -9.26
C ALA A 16 3.57 11.47 -9.96
N GLN A 17 3.25 12.71 -10.36
CA GLN A 17 4.17 13.62 -11.03
C GLN A 17 5.08 14.43 -10.08
N THR A 18 4.82 14.38 -8.77
CA THR A 18 5.61 15.14 -7.79
C THR A 18 7.04 14.60 -7.67
N LYS A 19 7.99 15.47 -7.30
CA LYS A 19 9.37 15.05 -7.02
C LYS A 19 9.45 14.01 -5.90
N PHE A 20 8.51 14.09 -4.94
CA PHE A 20 8.39 13.13 -3.86
C PHE A 20 7.98 11.75 -4.37
N ALA A 21 6.92 11.65 -5.19
CA ALA A 21 6.49 10.38 -5.80
C ALA A 21 7.59 9.75 -6.66
N GLN A 22 8.27 10.55 -7.49
CA GLN A 22 9.40 10.09 -8.31
C GLN A 22 10.49 9.42 -7.46
N LYS A 23 10.85 10.04 -6.33
CA LYS A 23 11.86 9.51 -5.41
C LYS A 23 11.36 8.28 -4.65
N ALA A 24 10.10 8.27 -4.23
CA ALA A 24 9.49 7.17 -3.50
C ALA A 24 9.36 5.90 -4.35
N PHE A 25 8.89 6.03 -5.60
CA PHE A 25 8.71 4.91 -6.52
C PHE A 25 9.94 4.57 -7.35
N ASN A 26 10.97 5.44 -7.35
CA ASN A 26 12.20 5.27 -8.11
C ASN A 26 11.93 5.17 -9.63
N LEU A 27 11.02 6.01 -10.13
CA LEU A 27 10.60 6.05 -11.54
C LEU A 27 11.06 7.37 -12.19
N SER A 28 11.41 7.31 -13.48
CA SER A 28 11.82 8.51 -14.22
C SER A 28 10.61 9.40 -14.50
N ARG A 29 10.85 10.72 -14.59
CA ARG A 29 9.80 11.68 -14.94
C ARG A 29 9.16 11.38 -16.30
N GLU A 30 9.96 10.94 -17.24
CA GLU A 30 9.52 10.61 -18.60
C GLU A 30 8.63 9.36 -18.61
N TYR A 31 8.98 8.34 -17.83
CA TYR A 31 8.15 7.15 -17.66
C TYR A 31 6.80 7.49 -17.01
N LEU A 32 6.80 8.34 -15.99
CA LEU A 32 5.58 8.79 -15.30
C LEU A 32 4.70 9.68 -16.18
N ALA A 33 5.29 10.41 -17.13
CA ALA A 33 4.56 11.26 -18.06
C ALA A 33 3.76 10.48 -19.11
N GLN A 34 4.09 9.19 -19.32
CA GLN A 34 3.32 8.31 -20.21
C GLN A 34 1.90 8.13 -19.68
N LYS A 35 0.93 8.20 -20.60
CA LYS A 35 -0.50 8.12 -20.25
C LYS A 35 -0.84 6.77 -19.62
N GLU A 36 -0.28 5.70 -20.17
CA GLU A 36 -0.46 4.32 -19.76
C GLU A 36 0.08 4.09 -18.34
N THR A 37 1.29 4.58 -18.05
CA THR A 37 1.88 4.54 -16.71
C THR A 37 1.02 5.28 -15.70
N LYS A 38 0.50 6.46 -16.06
CA LYS A 38 -0.35 7.26 -15.17
C LYS A 38 -1.65 6.54 -14.83
N VAL A 39 -2.27 5.87 -15.81
CA VAL A 39 -3.47 5.04 -15.59
C VAL A 39 -3.14 3.81 -14.75
N ALA A 40 -2.04 3.13 -15.01
CA ALA A 40 -1.61 1.96 -14.25
C ALA A 40 -1.34 2.31 -12.78
N MET A 41 -0.64 3.42 -12.51
CA MET A 41 -0.41 3.91 -11.16
C MET A 41 -1.70 4.34 -10.47
N ALA A 42 -2.61 5.03 -11.16
CA ALA A 42 -3.90 5.37 -10.56
C ALA A 42 -4.70 4.12 -10.15
N ASN A 43 -4.64 3.05 -10.97
CA ASN A 43 -5.26 1.78 -10.63
C ASN A 43 -4.57 1.10 -9.45
N GLN A 44 -3.23 1.12 -9.39
CA GLN A 44 -2.46 0.63 -8.24
C GLN A 44 -2.84 1.37 -6.95
N GLY A 45 -2.97 2.70 -7.05
CA GLY A 45 -3.44 3.55 -5.96
C GLY A 45 -4.83 3.18 -5.48
N LEU A 46 -5.77 2.93 -6.39
CA LEU A 46 -7.13 2.52 -6.04
C LEU A 46 -7.15 1.22 -5.22
N TYR A 47 -6.33 0.22 -5.58
CA TYR A 47 -6.19 -1.01 -4.78
C TYR A 47 -5.64 -0.73 -3.39
N ASN A 48 -4.62 0.13 -3.27
CA ASN A 48 -4.11 0.58 -1.97
C ASN A 48 -5.21 1.29 -1.15
N GLY A 49 -6.09 2.05 -1.82
CA GLY A 49 -7.28 2.65 -1.23
C GLY A 49 -8.25 1.62 -0.65
N PHE A 50 -8.54 0.55 -1.39
CA PHE A 50 -9.38 -0.55 -0.91
C PHE A 50 -8.79 -1.21 0.34
N ILE A 51 -7.47 -1.40 0.38
CA ILE A 51 -6.79 -1.95 1.56
C ILE A 51 -6.92 -1.01 2.75
N GLY A 52 -6.61 0.28 2.55
CA GLY A 52 -6.67 1.28 3.62
C GLY A 52 -8.07 1.45 4.21
N ILE A 53 -9.08 1.62 3.34
CA ILE A 53 -10.49 1.71 3.75
C ILE A 53 -10.95 0.39 4.39
N GLY A 54 -10.59 -0.75 3.80
CA GLY A 54 -10.94 -2.07 4.32
C GLY A 54 -10.45 -2.30 5.75
N ILE A 55 -9.20 -1.93 6.05
CA ILE A 55 -8.67 -2.00 7.42
C ILE A 55 -9.44 -1.06 8.36
N LEU A 56 -9.77 0.17 7.95
CA LEU A 56 -10.55 1.10 8.78
C LEU A 56 -11.96 0.56 9.06
N VAL A 57 -12.63 0.01 8.05
CA VAL A 57 -13.96 -0.58 8.21
C VAL A 57 -13.92 -1.76 9.19
N VAL A 58 -12.93 -2.65 9.06
CA VAL A 58 -12.75 -3.76 10.00
C VAL A 58 -12.51 -3.23 11.43
N LEU A 59 -11.64 -2.25 11.61
CA LEU A 59 -11.32 -1.72 12.93
C LEU A 59 -12.48 -0.98 13.61
N LEU A 60 -13.31 -0.28 12.83
CA LEU A 60 -14.31 0.65 13.37
C LEU A 60 -15.74 0.11 13.36
N MET A 61 -16.05 -0.87 12.50
CA MET A 61 -17.43 -1.30 12.24
C MET A 61 -17.67 -2.78 12.52
N PHE A 62 -16.63 -3.61 12.60
CA PHE A 62 -16.79 -5.06 12.81
C PHE A 62 -16.72 -5.42 14.30
N PRO A 63 -17.39 -6.52 14.72
CA PRO A 63 -17.30 -6.97 16.11
C PRO A 63 -15.87 -7.38 16.47
N SER A 64 -15.50 -7.21 17.74
CA SER A 64 -14.12 -7.37 18.22
C SER A 64 -13.50 -8.74 17.88
N ASN A 65 -14.31 -9.80 17.83
CA ASN A 65 -13.85 -11.15 17.48
C ASN A 65 -13.49 -11.33 15.98
N ALA A 66 -13.94 -10.42 15.11
CA ALA A 66 -13.64 -10.44 13.67
C ALA A 66 -12.48 -9.49 13.30
N VAL A 67 -12.14 -8.54 14.18
CA VAL A 67 -11.11 -7.52 13.92
C VAL A 67 -9.76 -8.16 13.60
N PHE A 68 -9.31 -9.10 14.43
CA PHE A 68 -8.03 -9.77 14.24
C PHE A 68 -7.91 -10.40 12.85
N SER A 69 -8.86 -11.27 12.49
CA SER A 69 -8.85 -11.99 11.21
C SER A 69 -8.99 -11.04 10.01
N GLY A 70 -9.80 -9.99 10.12
CA GLY A 70 -9.99 -9.01 9.05
C GLY A 70 -8.74 -8.16 8.80
N VAL A 71 -8.11 -7.65 9.87
CA VAL A 71 -6.86 -6.88 9.73
C VAL A 71 -5.74 -7.79 9.21
N LEU A 72 -5.64 -9.02 9.74
CA LEU A 72 -4.66 -10.01 9.29
C LEU A 72 -4.76 -10.28 7.78
N LEU A 73 -5.99 -10.40 7.25
CA LEU A 73 -6.22 -10.61 5.81
C LEU A 73 -5.64 -9.47 4.97
N PHE A 74 -6.00 -8.21 5.29
CA PHE A 74 -5.54 -7.04 4.53
C PHE A 74 -4.04 -6.82 4.67
N VAL A 75 -3.48 -6.96 5.88
CA VAL A 75 -2.03 -6.84 6.08
C VAL A 75 -1.30 -7.96 5.33
N GLY A 76 -1.84 -9.18 5.34
CA GLY A 76 -1.32 -10.32 4.59
C GLY A 76 -1.25 -10.06 3.09
N PHE A 77 -2.27 -9.44 2.50
CA PHE A 77 -2.21 -9.01 1.09
C PHE A 77 -1.05 -8.07 0.81
N VAL A 78 -0.79 -7.10 1.70
CA VAL A 78 0.33 -6.18 1.50
C VAL A 78 1.68 -6.86 1.68
N VAL A 79 1.82 -7.80 2.62
CA VAL A 79 3.06 -8.59 2.75
C VAL A 79 3.35 -9.36 1.46
N ILE A 80 2.35 -10.06 0.90
CA ILE A 80 2.51 -10.82 -0.35
C ILE A 80 2.86 -9.87 -1.51
N ALA A 81 2.14 -8.75 -1.64
CA ALA A 81 2.40 -7.76 -2.67
C ALA A 81 3.80 -7.14 -2.54
N ALA A 82 4.27 -6.88 -1.31
CA ALA A 82 5.59 -6.32 -1.06
C ALA A 82 6.70 -7.31 -1.43
N ILE A 83 6.54 -8.59 -1.10
CA ILE A 83 7.48 -9.66 -1.51
C ILE A 83 7.52 -9.73 -3.04
N TYR A 84 6.36 -9.90 -3.67
CA TYR A 84 6.29 -10.04 -5.13
C TYR A 84 6.84 -8.80 -5.85
N GLY A 85 6.44 -7.59 -5.43
CA GLY A 85 6.91 -6.33 -5.99
C GLY A 85 8.41 -6.10 -5.79
N SER A 86 8.96 -6.54 -4.65
CA SER A 86 10.41 -6.44 -4.39
C SER A 86 11.25 -7.30 -5.33
N ILE A 87 10.72 -8.45 -5.74
CA ILE A 87 11.39 -9.38 -6.67
C ILE A 87 11.23 -8.92 -8.12
N THR A 88 10.05 -8.40 -8.48
CA THR A 88 9.67 -8.16 -9.89
C THR A 88 9.88 -6.73 -10.36
N ALA A 89 9.72 -5.73 -9.49
CA ALA A 89 9.68 -4.32 -9.90
C ALA A 89 10.81 -3.50 -9.25
N ASN A 90 10.88 -3.48 -7.92
CA ASN A 90 11.85 -2.65 -7.22
C ASN A 90 12.14 -3.21 -5.82
N PRO A 91 13.39 -3.60 -5.51
CA PRO A 91 13.72 -4.18 -4.21
C PRO A 91 13.43 -3.24 -3.03
N LYS A 92 13.37 -1.92 -3.24
CA LYS A 92 13.00 -0.94 -2.19
C LYS A 92 11.57 -1.12 -1.68
N ILE A 93 10.69 -1.80 -2.43
CA ILE A 93 9.30 -2.06 -2.04
C ILE A 93 9.24 -2.87 -0.73
N ILE A 94 10.20 -3.76 -0.49
CA ILE A 94 10.24 -4.51 0.78
C ILE A 94 10.42 -3.59 1.99
N VAL A 95 11.13 -2.47 1.82
CA VAL A 95 11.35 -1.48 2.89
C VAL A 95 10.18 -0.52 2.96
N SER A 96 9.65 -0.05 1.83
CA SER A 96 8.60 0.96 1.82
C SER A 96 7.20 0.42 2.12
N GLN A 97 6.92 -0.86 1.83
CA GLN A 97 5.62 -1.50 2.10
C GLN A 97 5.74 -2.74 2.99
N GLY A 98 6.79 -3.55 2.79
CA GLY A 98 6.98 -4.79 3.55
C GLY A 98 7.28 -4.54 5.03
N LEU A 99 8.21 -3.64 5.35
CA LEU A 99 8.55 -3.30 6.73
C LEU A 99 7.33 -2.75 7.51
N PRO A 100 6.57 -1.76 7.02
CA PRO A 100 5.35 -1.32 7.70
C PRO A 100 4.30 -2.41 7.86
N ALA A 101 4.14 -3.30 6.87
CA ALA A 101 3.23 -4.44 6.97
C ALA A 101 3.67 -5.44 8.06
N ILE A 102 4.96 -5.74 8.14
CA ILE A 102 5.51 -6.62 9.18
C ILE A 102 5.35 -6.00 10.57
N LEU A 103 5.62 -4.69 10.72
CA LEU A 103 5.38 -3.99 11.98
C LEU A 103 3.90 -3.99 12.37
N ALA A 104 3.00 -3.85 11.39
CA ALA A 104 1.56 -3.96 11.61
C ALA A 104 1.14 -5.38 12.03
N LEU A 105 1.73 -6.43 11.44
CA LEU A 105 1.51 -7.81 11.88
C LEU A 105 1.95 -8.00 13.33
N ILE A 106 3.18 -7.58 13.66
CA ILE A 106 3.70 -7.68 15.03
C ILE A 106 2.74 -6.96 15.99
N ALA A 107 2.38 -5.71 15.70
CA ALA A 107 1.44 -4.96 16.55
C ALA A 107 0.09 -5.68 16.72
N LEU A 108 -0.45 -6.30 15.66
CA LEU A 108 -1.71 -7.05 15.70
C LEU A 108 -1.64 -8.30 16.57
N PHE A 109 -0.49 -9.00 16.62
CA PHE A 109 -0.31 -10.16 17.49
C PHE A 109 -0.07 -9.81 18.97
N PHE A 110 0.25 -8.54 19.27
CA PHE A 110 0.48 -8.04 20.63
C PHE A 110 -0.59 -7.05 21.12
N SER A 111 -1.67 -6.85 20.36
CA SER A 111 -2.80 -5.96 20.69
C SER A 111 -3.94 -6.68 21.42
#